data_AF-A0A949AGG7-F1
#
_entry.id   AF-A0A949AGG7-F1
#
_cell.length_a   1.000
_cell.length_b   1.000
_cell.length_c   1.000
_cell.angle_alpha   90.00
_cell.angle_beta   90.00
_cell.angle_gamma   90.00
#
_symmetry.space_group_name_H-M   'P 1'
#
loop_
_entity.id
_entity.type
_entity.pdbx_description
1 polymer ?
#
loop_
_entity_poly.entity_id
_entity_poly.type
_entity_poly.pdbx_seq_one_letter_code
_entity_poly.pdbx_strand_id
1 'polypeptide(L)'
;MARVPKWKNISSKELKEIKKNNVEIKCAFCKGTGKDPFGLSRLSDCPICHGKGVAEVKKPYEKCKACNGTGVYIRSHLYCWPCRGKGVVPKGSQK
;
A
#
# COMPACT_ATOMS: atom_id res chain seq x y z
N MET A 1 -3.14 -22.49 -25.96
CA MET A 1 -3.25 -21.04 -26.25
C MET A 1 -2.86 -20.26 -24.99
N ALA A 2 -1.69 -19.63 -24.96
CA ALA A 2 -1.26 -18.85 -23.80
C ALA A 2 -2.11 -17.57 -23.69
N ARG A 3 -2.83 -17.38 -22.58
CA ARG A 3 -3.50 -16.11 -22.29
C ARG A 3 -2.45 -15.03 -22.20
N VAL A 4 -2.38 -14.18 -23.22
CA VAL A 4 -1.53 -12.99 -23.21
C VAL A 4 -1.94 -12.15 -22.00
N PRO A 5 -1.03 -11.84 -21.08
CA PRO A 5 -1.38 -11.07 -19.91
C PRO A 5 -1.77 -9.64 -20.34
N LYS A 6 -2.86 -9.12 -19.76
CA LYS A 6 -3.56 -7.88 -20.13
C LYS A 6 -2.65 -6.64 -20.24
N TRP A 7 -1.42 -6.70 -19.71
CA TRP A 7 -0.44 -5.62 -19.77
C TRP A 7 0.34 -5.50 -21.09
N LYS A 8 0.36 -6.52 -21.96
CA LYS A 8 1.10 -6.47 -23.24
C LYS A 8 0.46 -5.58 -24.32
N ASN A 9 -0.79 -5.13 -24.12
CA ASN A 9 -1.52 -4.29 -25.08
C ASN A 9 -1.83 -2.89 -24.53
N ILE A 10 -1.11 -2.44 -23.50
CA ILE A 10 -1.36 -1.13 -22.89
C ILE A 10 -0.63 -0.06 -23.70
N SER A 11 -1.40 0.85 -24.30
CA SER A 11 -0.89 2.00 -25.04
C SER A 11 -0.01 2.89 -24.16
N SER A 12 1.03 3.47 -24.73
CA SER A 12 1.94 4.40 -24.04
C SER A 12 1.23 5.63 -23.43
N LYS A 13 0.02 5.96 -23.89
CA LYS A 13 -0.88 6.95 -23.26
C LYS A 13 -1.51 6.44 -21.95
N GLU A 14 -1.98 5.20 -21.92
CA GLU A 14 -2.54 4.59 -20.70
C GLU A 14 -1.49 4.44 -19.60
N LEU A 15 -0.24 4.10 -19.95
CA LEU A 15 0.86 4.06 -18.95
C LEU A 15 1.11 5.43 -18.32
N LYS A 16 1.02 6.52 -19.09
CA LYS A 16 1.15 7.90 -18.58
C LYS A 16 -0.02 8.27 -17.64
N GLU A 17 -1.24 7.87 -17.95
CA GLU A 17 -2.40 8.09 -17.07
C GLU A 17 -2.37 7.25 -15.79
N ILE A 18 -1.92 6.00 -15.87
CA ILE A 18 -1.74 5.15 -14.67
C ILE A 18 -0.70 5.77 -13.74
N LYS A 19 0.42 6.27 -14.28
CA LYS A 19 1.46 6.96 -13.50
C LYS A 19 0.96 8.25 -12.86
N LYS A 20 0.12 9.02 -13.56
CA LYS A 20 -0.45 10.28 -13.07
C LYS A 20 -1.36 10.09 -11.84
N ASN A 21 -1.89 8.89 -11.64
CA ASN A 21 -2.83 8.58 -10.55
C ASN A 21 -2.18 7.96 -9.32
N ASN A 22 -0.90 7.59 -9.35
CA ASN A 22 -0.21 7.14 -8.13
C ASN A 22 0.27 8.34 -7.32
N VAL A 23 0.06 8.27 -6.01
CA VAL A 23 0.57 9.23 -5.05
C VAL A 23 1.27 8.49 -3.92
N GLU A 24 2.33 9.10 -3.42
CA GLU A 24 3.01 8.63 -2.22
C GLU A 24 2.30 9.20 -1.00
N ILE A 25 1.88 8.31 -0.10
CA ILE A 25 1.33 8.69 1.19
C ILE A 25 2.25 8.17 2.30
N LYS A 26 2.15 8.77 3.48
CA LYS A 26 2.87 8.30 4.66
C LYS A 26 2.44 6.87 4.99
N CYS A 27 3.39 5.96 5.18
CA CYS A 27 3.09 4.58 5.55
C CYS A 27 2.41 4.57 6.93
N ALA A 28 1.15 4.11 6.98
CA ALA A 28 0.38 4.09 8.23
C ALA A 28 0.97 3.12 9.26
N PHE A 29 1.43 1.94 8.80
CA PHE A 29 2.02 0.91 9.65
C PHE A 29 3.23 1.41 10.45
N CYS A 30 4.25 1.96 9.79
CA CYS A 30 5.45 2.49 10.46
C CYS A 30 5.34 3.99 10.82
N LYS A 31 4.20 4.64 10.52
CA LYS A 31 3.99 6.08 10.68
C LYS A 31 5.12 6.93 10.06
N GLY A 32 5.65 6.51 8.92
CA GLY A 32 6.72 7.21 8.21
C GLY A 32 8.12 7.08 8.81
N THR A 33 8.33 6.23 9.80
CA THR A 33 9.67 5.97 10.36
C THR A 33 10.54 5.08 9.46
N GLY A 34 9.92 4.35 8.53
CA GLY A 34 10.62 3.39 7.68
C GLY A 34 11.02 2.09 8.39
N LYS A 35 10.85 1.99 9.71
CA LYS A 35 11.24 0.84 10.53
C LYS A 35 10.03 0.04 11.01
N ASP A 36 10.23 -1.23 11.28
CA ASP A 36 9.19 -2.07 11.86
C ASP A 36 8.91 -1.66 13.32
N PRO A 37 7.67 -1.27 13.67
CA PRO A 37 7.34 -0.82 15.02
C PRO A 37 7.16 -1.96 16.04
N PHE A 38 7.02 -3.21 15.59
CA PHE A 38 6.75 -4.37 16.45
C PHE A 38 7.98 -5.24 16.70
N GLY A 39 9.10 -4.95 16.04
CA GLY A 39 10.44 -5.28 16.51
C GLY A 39 10.81 -6.75 16.44
N LEU A 40 10.67 -7.39 15.28
CA LEU A 40 11.38 -8.67 15.02
C LEU A 40 12.92 -8.49 15.07
N SER A 41 13.44 -7.30 14.75
CA SER A 41 14.80 -6.83 15.07
C SER A 41 14.89 -5.29 15.01
N ARG A 42 15.75 -4.67 15.83
CA ARG A 42 15.92 -3.19 15.89
C ARG A 42 16.35 -2.53 14.57
N LEU A 43 16.91 -3.32 13.65
CA LEU A 43 17.33 -2.89 12.31
C LEU A 43 16.35 -3.33 11.21
N SER A 44 15.22 -3.97 11.55
CA SER A 44 14.28 -4.42 10.53
C SER A 44 13.60 -3.24 9.86
N ASP A 45 13.82 -3.12 8.56
CA ASP A 45 13.05 -2.24 7.70
C ASP A 45 11.56 -2.62 7.76
N CYS A 46 10.69 -1.62 7.69
CA CYS A 46 9.26 -1.83 7.65
C CYS A 46 8.91 -2.72 6.45
N PRO A 47 8.23 -3.86 6.64
CA PRO A 47 7.93 -4.81 5.55
C PRO A 47 6.95 -4.27 4.52
N ILE A 48 6.31 -3.12 4.80
CA ILE A 48 5.30 -2.50 3.94
C ILE A 48 5.91 -1.46 3.01
N CYS A 49 6.80 -0.62 3.53
CA CYS A 49 7.45 0.44 2.76
C CYS A 49 8.92 0.14 2.43
N HIS A 50 9.48 -0.97 2.94
CA HIS A 50 10.87 -1.37 2.78
C HIS A 50 11.86 -0.23 3.11
N GLY A 51 11.75 0.34 4.31
CA GLY A 51 12.65 1.43 4.72
C GLY A 51 12.25 2.83 4.22
N LYS A 52 11.40 2.96 3.18
CA LYS A 52 11.08 4.26 2.56
C LYS A 52 10.27 5.22 3.43
N GLY A 53 9.50 4.72 4.39
CA GLY A 53 8.54 5.51 5.17
C GLY A 53 7.27 5.95 4.43
N VAL A 54 7.22 5.77 3.11
CA VAL A 54 6.07 6.12 2.26
C VAL A 54 5.54 4.89 1.52
N ALA A 55 4.25 4.92 1.19
CA ALA A 55 3.57 3.89 0.43
C ALA A 55 2.88 4.50 -0.80
N GLU A 56 3.08 3.89 -1.96
CA GLU A 56 2.42 4.29 -3.19
C GLU A 56 0.97 3.77 -3.24
N VAL A 57 0.04 4.67 -3.53
CA VAL A 57 -1.40 4.40 -3.60
C VAL A 57 -2.00 5.08 -4.82
N LYS A 58 -2.93 4.38 -5.48
CA LYS A 58 -3.68 4.92 -6.61
C LYS A 58 -4.82 5.82 -6.12
N LYS A 59 -4.90 7.04 -6.65
CA LYS A 59 -6.05 7.96 -6.51
C LYS A 59 -7.20 7.53 -7.43
N PRO A 60 -8.46 7.77 -7.03
CA PRO A 60 -8.89 8.21 -5.70
C PRO A 60 -8.78 7.08 -4.67
N TYR A 61 -8.40 7.40 -3.44
CA TYR A 61 -8.32 6.45 -2.32
C TYR A 61 -9.18 6.91 -1.14
N GLU A 62 -9.50 5.99 -0.26
CA GLU A 62 -10.25 6.22 0.98
C GLU A 62 -9.56 5.56 2.18
N LYS A 63 -9.87 6.04 3.39
CA LYS A 63 -9.34 5.43 4.63
C LYS A 63 -9.85 3.99 4.74
N CYS A 64 -8.95 3.07 5.06
CA CYS A 64 -9.32 1.68 5.24
C CYS A 64 -10.21 1.54 6.48
N LYS A 65 -11.48 1.13 6.29
CA LYS A 65 -12.46 0.97 7.37
C LYS A 65 -12.09 -0.17 8.35
N ALA A 66 -11.40 -1.20 7.87
CA ALA A 66 -11.01 -2.35 8.70
C ALA A 66 -9.99 -2.00 9.79
N CYS A 67 -9.10 -1.04 9.53
CA CYS A 67 -8.09 -0.58 10.50
C CYS A 67 -8.25 0.90 10.88
N ASN A 68 -9.31 1.57 10.42
CA ASN A 68 -9.53 3.01 10.56
C ASN A 68 -8.30 3.89 10.19
N GLY A 69 -7.51 3.46 9.20
CA GLY A 69 -6.34 4.20 8.76
C GLY A 69 -5.06 3.98 9.56
N THR A 70 -5.06 3.10 10.56
CA THR A 70 -3.84 2.76 11.32
C THR A 70 -2.87 1.87 10.55
N GLY A 71 -3.36 1.09 9.58
CA GLY A 71 -2.55 0.13 8.84
C GLY A 71 -2.19 -1.13 9.64
N VAL A 72 -2.65 -1.27 10.88
CA VAL A 72 -2.37 -2.41 11.75
C VAL A 72 -3.68 -3.13 12.07
N TYR A 73 -3.64 -4.46 12.19
CA TYR A 73 -4.80 -5.21 12.66
C TYR A 73 -4.96 -5.01 14.19
N ILE A 74 -6.19 -4.80 14.66
CA ILE A 74 -6.46 -4.56 16.09
C ILE A 74 -5.87 -5.71 16.91
N ARG A 75 -5.09 -5.37 17.96
CA ARG A 75 -4.46 -6.33 18.88
C ARG A 75 -3.55 -7.37 18.23
N SER A 76 -2.91 -7.04 17.11
CA SER A 76 -1.92 -7.90 16.46
C SER A 76 -0.72 -7.11 15.97
N HIS A 77 0.43 -7.77 15.85
CA HIS A 77 1.63 -7.22 15.20
C HIS A 77 1.59 -7.36 13.67
N LEU A 78 0.46 -7.83 13.15
CA LEU A 78 0.24 -8.03 11.74
C LEU A 78 -0.28 -6.75 11.09
N TYR A 79 0.21 -6.48 9.89
CA TYR A 79 -0.32 -5.43 9.06
C TYR A 79 -1.79 -5.73 8.71
N CYS A 80 -2.58 -4.67 8.53
CA CYS A 80 -3.97 -4.82 8.10
C CYS A 80 -4.01 -5.42 6.69
N TRP A 81 -4.55 -6.64 6.56
CA TRP A 81 -4.61 -7.38 5.29
C TRP A 81 -5.39 -6.64 4.19
N PRO A 82 -6.59 -6.05 4.46
CA PRO A 82 -7.34 -5.28 3.47
C PRO A 82 -6.58 -4.12 2.81
N CYS A 83 -5.79 -3.36 3.58
CA CYS A 83 -5.01 -2.24 3.04
C CYS A 83 -3.51 -2.54 2.89
N ARG A 84 -3.09 -3.77 3.18
CA ARG A 84 -1.67 -4.20 3.23
C ARG A 84 -0.78 -3.24 4.00
N GLY A 85 -1.20 -2.79 5.17
CA GLY A 85 -0.41 -1.87 5.99
C GLY A 85 -0.39 -0.39 5.59
N LYS A 86 -1.02 -0.02 4.46
CA LYS A 86 -1.00 1.38 3.96
C LYS A 86 -1.95 2.31 4.71
N GLY A 87 -2.97 1.79 5.39
CA GLY A 87 -4.02 2.57 6.07
C GLY A 87 -5.09 3.12 5.11
N VAL A 88 -4.89 3.04 3.80
CA VAL A 88 -5.86 3.46 2.79
C VAL A 88 -6.05 2.38 1.74
N VAL A 89 -7.19 2.41 1.08
CA VAL A 89 -7.52 1.53 -0.05
C VAL A 89 -7.94 2.38 -1.25
N PRO A 90 -7.59 2.00 -2.48
CA PRO A 90 -8.11 2.67 -3.67
C PRO A 90 -9.64 2.50 -3.72
N LYS A 91 -10.35 3.58 -4.07
CA LYS A 91 -11.80 3.54 -4.25
C LYS A 91 -12.13 2.55 -5.37
N GLY A 92 -12.93 1.54 -5.06
CA GLY A 92 -13.32 0.46 -5.99
C GLY A 92 -12.65 -0.90 -5.78
N SER A 93 -11.75 -1.06 -4.80
CA SER A 93 -11.12 -2.36 -4.46
C SER A 93 -11.60 -2.98 -3.15
N GLN A 94 -12.60 -2.42 -2.46
CA GLN A 94 -13.33 -3.13 -1.41
C GLN A 94 -14.33 -4.09 -2.07
N LYS A 95 -13.87 -5.24 -2.54
CA LYS A 95 -14.74 -6.35 -2.94
C LYS A 95 -14.34 -7.59 -2.16
#